data_AF-A0A7S2JTQ9-F1
#
_entry.id   AF-A0A7S2JTQ9-F1
#
_cell.length_a   1.000
_cell.length_b   1.000
_cell.length_c   1.000
_cell.angle_alpha   90.00
_cell.angle_beta   90.00
_cell.angle_gamma   90.00
#
_symmetry.space_group_name_H-M   'P 1'
#
loop_
_entity.id
_entity.type
_entity.pdbx_description
1 polymer ?
#
loop_
_entity_poly.entity_id
_entity_poly.type
_entity_poly.pdbx_seq_one_letter_code
_entity_poly.pdbx_strand_id
1 'polypeptide(L)'
;MPMRTCGWYAAICIIVNFIFTITFTPACLVVWHKYVQGKTCVCCPCGQRPIATLASSTEEKPKAGGVEKLFMKYYVPAMNWKVGSARPVPIAIALIMLGVATQGIYHTSLLSPPREEETWFPSNHMMLETTKFTSETFYRPDYDRYTVLQVVYGIRGLDASGIPTYDPTGDGGKVQFDSAFDLSTAEAQASVLQLCESIKTLRCDLPGCANDGYGTLMMVADGKASSCLLEDFQAWNNGTLP
;
A
#
# COMPACT_ATOMS: atom_id res chain seq x y z
N MET A 1 -3.16 8.01 -4.66
CA MET A 1 -2.81 8.01 -3.21
C MET A 1 -3.96 7.46 -2.35
N PRO A 2 -4.29 6.15 -2.44
CA PRO A 2 -5.43 5.56 -1.71
C PRO A 2 -5.17 5.36 -0.21
N MET A 3 -3.90 5.26 0.22
CA MET A 3 -3.56 4.98 1.62
C MET A 3 -3.98 6.12 2.57
N ARG A 4 -3.79 7.39 2.16
CA ARG A 4 -4.12 8.56 2.99
C ARG A 4 -5.63 8.73 3.16
N THR A 5 -6.42 8.52 2.10
CA THR A 5 -7.88 8.61 2.16
C THR A 5 -8.48 7.48 2.99
N CYS A 6 -7.97 6.24 2.81
CA CYS A 6 -8.38 5.10 3.60
C CYS A 6 -8.13 5.31 5.10
N GLY A 7 -6.95 5.84 5.48
CA GLY A 7 -6.61 6.13 6.88
C GLY A 7 -7.58 7.12 7.55
N TRP A 8 -7.87 8.24 6.88
CA TRP A 8 -8.84 9.23 7.39
C TRP A 8 -10.25 8.66 7.52
N TYR A 9 -10.70 7.92 6.52
CA TYR A 9 -12.01 7.28 6.55
C TYR A 9 -12.13 6.28 7.72
N ALA A 10 -11.15 5.39 7.87
CA ALA A 10 -11.11 4.42 8.96
C ALA A 10 -11.11 5.09 10.34
N ALA A 11 -10.33 6.15 10.52
CA ALA A 11 -10.29 6.90 11.78
C ALA A 11 -11.65 7.51 12.14
N ILE A 12 -12.34 8.12 11.17
CA ILE A 12 -13.69 8.68 11.38
C ILE A 12 -14.68 7.56 11.74
N CYS A 13 -14.65 6.42 11.03
CA CYS A 13 -15.51 5.28 11.35
C CYS A 13 -15.31 4.78 12.79
N ILE A 14 -14.07 4.71 13.28
CA ILE A 14 -13.77 4.28 14.64
C ILE A 14 -14.34 5.28 15.67
N ILE A 15 -14.15 6.58 15.44
CA ILE A 15 -14.68 7.63 16.33
C ILE A 15 -16.21 7.56 16.38
N VAL A 16 -16.86 7.46 15.23
CA VAL A 16 -18.31 7.36 15.12
C VAL A 16 -18.83 6.10 15.82
N ASN A 17 -18.17 4.95 15.62
CA ASN A 17 -18.52 3.70 16.30
C ASN A 17 -18.37 3.80 17.83
N PHE A 18 -17.33 4.49 18.31
CA PHE A 18 -17.14 4.72 19.74
C PHE A 18 -18.26 5.58 20.33
N ILE A 19 -18.63 6.67 19.65
CA ILE A 19 -19.76 7.53 20.04
C ILE A 19 -21.05 6.71 20.08
N PHE A 20 -21.34 5.92 19.04
CA PHE A 20 -22.50 5.06 19.01
C PHE A 20 -22.50 4.04 20.15
N THR A 21 -21.36 3.43 20.46
CA THR A 21 -21.28 2.46 21.57
C THR A 21 -21.59 3.14 22.92
N ILE A 22 -21.11 4.36 23.15
CA ILE A 22 -21.38 5.08 24.41
C ILE A 22 -22.84 5.52 24.51
N THR A 23 -23.47 5.97 23.43
CA THR A 23 -24.84 6.52 23.49
C THR A 23 -25.92 5.47 23.26
N PHE A 24 -25.71 4.55 22.31
CA PHE A 24 -26.70 3.58 21.87
C PHE A 24 -26.75 2.36 22.79
N THR A 25 -25.61 1.83 23.22
CA THR A 25 -25.58 0.65 24.10
C THR A 25 -26.35 0.84 25.42
N PRO A 26 -26.20 1.94 26.19
CA PRO A 26 -27.00 2.12 27.40
C PRO A 26 -28.49 2.32 27.08
N ALA A 27 -28.84 2.99 25.98
CA ALA A 27 -30.23 3.12 25.55
C ALA A 27 -30.85 1.74 25.24
N CYS A 28 -30.13 0.88 24.51
CA CYS A 28 -30.54 -0.50 24.24
C CYS A 28 -30.65 -1.32 25.53
N LEU A 29 -29.72 -1.17 26.48
CA LEU A 29 -29.79 -1.86 27.77
C LEU A 29 -31.02 -1.45 28.57
N VAL A 30 -31.34 -0.15 28.63
CA VAL A 30 -32.54 0.35 29.33
C VAL A 30 -33.82 -0.18 28.66
N VAL A 31 -33.88 -0.17 27.33
CA VAL A 31 -35.02 -0.73 26.59
C VAL A 31 -35.14 -2.23 26.85
N TRP A 32 -34.04 -2.98 26.82
CA TRP A 32 -34.04 -4.41 27.09
C TRP A 32 -34.51 -4.73 28.51
N HIS A 33 -34.00 -4.04 29.52
CA HIS A 33 -34.42 -4.20 30.91
C HIS A 33 -35.90 -3.86 31.11
N LYS A 34 -36.42 -2.82 30.42
CA LYS A 34 -37.83 -2.41 30.56
C LYS A 34 -38.82 -3.27 29.80
N TYR A 35 -38.47 -3.74 28.59
CA TYR A 35 -39.43 -4.35 27.68
C TYR A 35 -39.22 -5.84 27.42
N VAL A 36 -38.01 -6.36 27.66
CA VAL A 36 -37.61 -7.73 27.28
C VAL A 36 -37.30 -8.57 28.52
N GLN A 37 -36.58 -8.03 29.50
CA GLN A 37 -36.28 -8.74 30.74
C GLN A 37 -37.51 -8.77 31.65
N GLY A 38 -38.18 -9.92 31.70
CA GLY A 38 -39.40 -10.12 32.50
C GLY A 38 -40.58 -10.66 31.68
N LYS A 39 -40.49 -10.67 30.35
CA LYS A 39 -41.45 -11.41 29.51
C LYS A 39 -41.05 -12.89 29.48
N THR A 40 -41.53 -13.64 30.47
CA THR A 40 -41.59 -15.10 30.40
C THR A 40 -42.37 -15.51 29.16
N CYS A 41 -41.88 -16.54 28.49
CA CYS A 41 -42.51 -17.21 27.36
C CYS A 41 -44.04 -17.28 27.52
N VAL A 42 -44.79 -16.90 26.49
CA VAL A 42 -46.27 -16.90 26.45
C VAL A 42 -46.87 -18.29 26.75
N CYS A 43 -46.04 -19.34 26.78
CA CYS A 43 -46.46 -20.74 26.88
C CYS A 43 -46.47 -21.34 28.30
N CYS A 44 -46.01 -20.65 29.37
CA CYS A 44 -46.00 -21.22 30.74
C CYS A 44 -46.35 -20.19 31.84
N PRO A 45 -47.43 -20.39 32.64
CA PRO A 45 -47.90 -19.46 33.68
C PRO A 45 -47.22 -19.68 35.05
N CYS A 46 -45.92 -20.02 35.09
CA CYS A 46 -45.22 -20.29 36.36
C CYS A 46 -43.99 -19.39 36.52
N GLY A 47 -44.12 -18.36 37.37
CA GLY A 47 -42.98 -17.71 38.02
C GLY A 47 -42.78 -16.24 37.68
N GLN A 48 -43.68 -15.37 38.17
CA GLN A 48 -43.29 -13.98 38.43
C GLN A 48 -42.18 -14.00 39.48
N ARG A 49 -40.94 -13.64 39.10
CA ARG A 49 -39.94 -13.22 40.09
C ARG A 49 -40.25 -11.77 40.42
N PRO A 50 -40.59 -11.42 41.67
CA PRO A 50 -40.78 -10.02 42.02
C PRO A 50 -39.46 -9.28 41.80
N ILE A 51 -39.57 -8.09 41.19
CA ILE A 51 -38.47 -7.13 41.07
C ILE A 51 -38.19 -6.66 42.49
N ALA A 52 -37.23 -7.33 43.14
CA ALA A 52 -36.69 -6.88 44.40
C ALA A 52 -35.90 -5.58 44.14
N THR A 53 -36.43 -4.55 44.78
CA THR A 53 -35.92 -3.22 45.05
C THR A 53 -34.40 -3.11 45.07
N LEU A 54 -33.92 -2.00 44.51
CA LEU A 54 -32.56 -1.46 44.64
C LEU A 54 -31.93 -1.72 46.02
N ALA A 55 -30.62 -2.00 46.02
CA ALA A 55 -29.71 -2.18 47.16
C ALA A 55 -29.39 -3.63 47.55
N SER A 56 -28.74 -4.36 46.63
CA SER A 56 -27.64 -5.24 46.99
C SER A 56 -26.81 -5.49 45.74
N SER A 57 -25.60 -4.93 45.71
CA SER A 57 -24.53 -5.33 44.82
C SER A 57 -24.15 -6.79 45.13
N THR A 58 -24.96 -7.74 44.66
CA THR A 58 -24.53 -9.13 44.53
C THR A 58 -24.49 -9.40 43.03
N GLU A 59 -23.29 -9.55 42.50
CA GLU A 59 -23.04 -9.95 41.12
C GLU A 59 -23.85 -11.22 40.80
N GLU A 60 -24.97 -11.10 40.07
CA GLU A 60 -25.55 -12.26 39.41
C GLU A 60 -24.59 -12.66 38.29
N LYS A 61 -23.70 -13.62 38.59
CA LYS A 61 -22.84 -14.23 37.59
C LYS A 61 -23.74 -14.75 36.45
N PRO A 62 -23.58 -14.23 35.22
CA PRO A 62 -24.36 -14.73 34.09
C PRO A 62 -24.15 -16.25 33.99
N LYS A 63 -25.19 -16.99 33.60
CA LYS A 63 -25.09 -18.45 33.42
C LYS A 63 -24.05 -18.72 32.34
N ALA A 64 -22.81 -18.95 32.77
CA ALA A 64 -21.67 -19.12 31.89
C ALA A 64 -21.95 -20.25 30.90
N GLY A 65 -21.79 -19.97 29.61
CA GLY A 65 -21.93 -20.96 28.55
C GLY A 65 -20.96 -22.13 28.79
N GLY A 66 -21.24 -23.31 28.19
CA GLY A 66 -20.37 -24.49 28.37
C GLY A 66 -18.89 -24.22 28.05
N VAL A 67 -18.63 -23.38 27.05
CA VAL A 67 -17.29 -22.94 26.63
C VAL A 67 -16.63 -22.03 27.67
N GLU A 68 -17.39 -21.11 28.28
CA GLU A 68 -16.89 -20.19 29.31
C GLU A 68 -16.48 -20.97 30.57
N LYS A 69 -17.24 -22.02 30.92
CA LYS A 69 -16.87 -22.94 32.01
C LYS A 69 -15.59 -23.71 31.70
N LEU A 70 -15.40 -24.16 30.46
CA LEU A 70 -14.16 -24.84 30.04
C LEU A 70 -12.95 -23.90 30.12
N PHE A 71 -13.12 -22.65 29.66
CA PHE A 71 -12.12 -21.61 29.72
C PHE A 71 -11.71 -21.29 31.17
N MET A 72 -12.70 -21.07 32.05
CA MET A 72 -12.46 -20.81 33.46
C MET A 72 -11.84 -22.01 34.20
N LYS A 73 -12.16 -23.24 33.80
CA LYS A 73 -11.70 -24.46 34.48
C LYS A 73 -10.29 -24.89 34.08
N TYR A 74 -9.87 -24.67 32.84
CA TYR A 74 -8.58 -25.19 32.34
C TYR A 74 -7.60 -24.09 31.94
N TYR A 75 -8.05 -23.08 31.20
CA TYR A 75 -7.16 -22.04 30.67
C TYR A 75 -6.71 -21.04 31.74
N VAL A 76 -7.64 -20.49 32.52
CA VAL A 76 -7.34 -19.52 33.58
C VAL A 76 -6.39 -20.07 34.66
N PRO A 77 -6.56 -21.31 35.18
CA PRO A 77 -5.62 -21.85 36.15
C PRO A 77 -4.26 -22.21 35.55
N ALA A 78 -4.21 -22.66 34.30
CA ALA A 78 -2.93 -22.92 33.60
C ALA A 78 -2.13 -21.61 33.40
N MET A 79 -2.81 -20.52 33.03
CA MET A 79 -2.17 -19.21 32.81
C MET A 79 -1.77 -18.52 34.13
N ASN A 80 -2.48 -18.81 35.23
CA ASN A 80 -2.17 -18.29 36.57
C ASN A 80 -1.30 -19.23 37.41
N TRP A 81 -0.79 -20.33 36.83
CA TRP A 81 0.10 -21.23 37.54
C TRP A 81 1.38 -20.49 37.95
N LYS A 82 1.63 -20.44 39.27
CA LYS A 82 2.77 -19.75 39.87
C LYS A 82 3.78 -20.79 40.35
N VAL A 83 5.05 -20.55 40.05
CA VAL A 83 6.18 -21.26 40.65
C VAL A 83 7.06 -20.19 41.29
N GLY A 84 6.97 -20.06 42.62
CA GLY A 84 7.59 -18.94 43.35
C GLY A 84 6.96 -17.58 43.00
N SER A 85 7.79 -16.57 42.71
CA SER A 85 7.33 -15.23 42.30
C SER A 85 7.05 -15.10 40.80
N ALA A 86 7.33 -16.14 40.00
CA ALA A 86 7.20 -16.10 38.55
C ALA A 86 5.97 -16.87 38.05
N ARG A 87 5.42 -16.41 36.92
CA ARG A 87 4.38 -17.09 36.15
C ARG A 87 5.00 -17.66 34.86
N PRO A 88 5.55 -18.89 34.87
CA PRO A 88 6.39 -19.39 33.78
C PRO A 88 5.62 -19.59 32.47
N VAL A 89 4.36 -20.01 32.52
CA VAL A 89 3.52 -20.28 31.33
C VAL A 89 3.30 -19.02 30.46
N PRO A 90 2.79 -17.89 30.99
CA PRO A 90 2.63 -16.69 30.18
C PRO A 90 3.96 -16.10 29.71
N ILE A 91 5.03 -16.22 30.50
CA ILE A 91 6.37 -15.76 30.10
C ILE A 91 6.88 -16.60 28.93
N ALA A 92 6.73 -17.92 28.97
CA ALA A 92 7.13 -18.81 27.87
C ALA A 92 6.36 -18.49 26.58
N ILE A 93 5.03 -18.28 26.66
CA ILE A 93 4.21 -17.91 25.50
C ILE A 93 4.63 -16.54 24.95
N ALA A 94 4.90 -15.56 25.82
CA ALA A 94 5.36 -14.23 25.40
C ALA A 94 6.72 -14.30 24.71
N LEU A 95 7.66 -15.12 25.20
CA LEU A 95 8.95 -15.33 24.57
C LEU A 95 8.83 -16.02 23.20
N ILE A 96 7.94 -17.01 23.08
CA ILE A 96 7.67 -17.68 21.79
C ILE A 96 7.08 -16.67 20.79
N MET A 97 6.09 -15.88 21.19
CA MET A 97 5.49 -14.85 20.34
C MET A 97 6.49 -13.77 19.94
N LEU A 98 7.40 -13.40 20.84
CA LEU A 98 8.47 -12.45 20.56
C LEU A 98 9.47 -13.02 19.55
N GLY A 99 9.80 -14.31 19.64
CA GLY A 99 10.63 -15.01 18.65
C GLY A 99 9.97 -15.07 17.27
N VAL A 100 8.67 -15.32 17.19
CA VAL A 100 7.93 -15.28 15.93
C VAL A 100 7.87 -13.85 15.36
N ALA A 101 7.69 -12.84 16.22
CA ALA A 101 7.68 -11.45 15.80
C ALA A 101 9.04 -10.99 15.25
N THR A 102 10.15 -11.36 15.90
CA THR A 102 11.49 -11.02 15.40
C THR A 102 11.82 -11.73 14.09
N GLN A 103 11.41 -13.00 13.96
CA GLN A 103 11.52 -13.72 12.69
C GLN A 103 10.71 -13.03 11.58
N GLY A 104 9.49 -12.58 11.88
CA GLY A 104 8.66 -11.82 10.95
C GLY A 104 9.31 -10.51 10.49
N ILE A 105 9.91 -9.75 11.42
CA ILE A 105 10.63 -8.51 11.10
C ILE A 105 11.82 -8.80 10.18
N TYR A 106 12.59 -9.86 10.46
CA TYR A 106 13.72 -10.25 9.62
C TYR A 106 13.29 -10.58 8.19
N HIS A 107 12.26 -11.42 8.01
CA HIS A 107 11.76 -11.73 6.67
C HIS A 107 11.14 -10.52 5.97
N THR A 108 10.51 -9.61 6.73
CA THR A 108 9.97 -8.36 6.18
C THR A 108 11.08 -7.45 5.67
N SER A 109 12.23 -7.41 6.35
CA SER A 109 13.39 -6.62 5.89
C SER A 109 14.02 -7.14 4.60
N LEU A 110 13.72 -8.37 4.21
CA LEU A 110 14.19 -9.01 2.97
C LEU A 110 13.18 -8.90 1.81
N LEU A 111 12.04 -8.24 2.01
CA LEU A 111 11.07 -8.00 0.94
C LEU A 111 11.69 -7.09 -0.13
N SER A 112 11.87 -7.65 -1.33
CA SER A 112 12.17 -6.89 -2.52
C SER A 112 10.93 -6.14 -3.03
N PRO A 113 11.07 -4.98 -3.70
CA PRO A 113 9.95 -4.36 -4.39
C PRO A 113 9.34 -5.35 -5.40
N PRO A 114 8.00 -5.34 -5.57
CA PRO A 114 7.32 -6.23 -6.50
C PRO A 114 7.83 -6.00 -7.93
N ARG A 115 8.15 -7.10 -8.64
CA ARG A 115 8.64 -7.08 -10.03
C ARG A 115 7.55 -7.41 -11.06
N GLU A 116 6.36 -7.74 -10.59
CA GLU A 116 5.21 -8.11 -11.40
C GLU A 116 4.06 -7.15 -11.13
N GLU A 117 3.15 -7.06 -12.09
CA GLU A 117 1.92 -6.29 -11.97
C GLU A 117 1.06 -6.77 -10.78
N GLU A 118 0.35 -5.85 -10.16
CA GLU A 118 -0.49 -6.17 -9.01
C GLU A 118 -1.63 -7.11 -9.43
N THR A 119 -1.74 -8.26 -8.76
CA THR A 119 -2.80 -9.23 -9.05
C THR A 119 -4.10 -8.78 -8.40
N TRP A 120 -4.95 -8.10 -9.16
CA TRP A 120 -6.27 -7.62 -8.71
C TRP A 120 -7.26 -8.75 -8.42
N PHE A 121 -7.09 -9.89 -9.08
CA PHE A 121 -7.99 -11.03 -8.97
C PHE A 121 -7.27 -12.24 -8.38
N PRO A 122 -8.01 -13.18 -7.77
CA PRO A 122 -7.49 -14.49 -7.42
C PRO A 122 -6.80 -15.17 -8.60
N SER A 123 -5.81 -16.02 -8.33
CA SER A 123 -4.99 -16.68 -9.36
C SER A 123 -5.80 -17.53 -10.36
N ASN A 124 -6.97 -18.03 -9.94
CA ASN A 124 -7.89 -18.83 -10.73
C ASN A 124 -8.95 -18.02 -11.49
N HIS A 125 -8.86 -16.69 -11.50
CA HIS A 125 -9.80 -15.85 -12.22
C HIS A 125 -9.44 -15.76 -13.70
N MET A 126 -10.38 -16.08 -14.59
CA MET A 126 -10.19 -16.16 -16.04
C MET A 126 -9.53 -14.92 -16.65
N MET A 127 -9.84 -13.72 -16.15
CA MET A 127 -9.21 -12.47 -16.65
C MET A 127 -7.71 -12.43 -16.36
N LEU A 128 -7.30 -12.86 -15.16
CA LEU A 128 -5.90 -12.88 -14.79
C LEU A 128 -5.17 -13.97 -15.58
N GLU A 129 -5.76 -15.15 -15.70
CA GLU A 129 -5.21 -16.26 -16.47
C GLU A 129 -5.03 -15.89 -17.94
N THR A 130 -6.01 -15.23 -18.54
CA THR A 130 -5.91 -14.74 -19.92
C THR A 130 -4.82 -13.67 -20.06
N THR A 131 -4.75 -12.71 -19.14
CA THR A 131 -3.73 -11.65 -19.16
C THR A 131 -2.32 -12.23 -19.03
N LYS A 132 -2.12 -13.16 -18.10
CA LYS A 132 -0.85 -13.88 -17.91
C LYS A 132 -0.50 -14.70 -19.13
N PHE A 133 -1.43 -15.53 -19.63
CA PHE A 133 -1.24 -16.31 -20.84
C PHE A 133 -0.85 -15.43 -22.03
N THR A 134 -1.52 -14.29 -22.22
CA THR A 134 -1.18 -13.35 -23.28
C THR A 134 0.22 -12.75 -23.09
N SER A 135 0.58 -12.39 -21.86
CA SER A 135 1.88 -11.78 -21.56
C SER A 135 3.07 -12.75 -21.66
N GLU A 136 2.86 -14.02 -21.31
CA GLU A 136 3.92 -15.04 -21.24
C GLU A 136 4.05 -15.83 -22.56
N THR A 137 2.94 -16.06 -23.27
CA THR A 137 2.91 -16.95 -24.45
C THR A 137 3.12 -16.20 -25.76
N PHE A 138 2.67 -14.96 -25.88
CA PHE A 138 2.82 -14.20 -27.11
C PHE A 138 4.14 -13.42 -27.12
N TYR A 139 4.86 -13.50 -28.24
CA TYR A 139 6.08 -12.74 -28.45
C TYR A 139 5.80 -11.24 -28.37
N ARG A 140 6.39 -10.57 -27.39
CA ARG A 140 6.48 -9.11 -27.33
C ARG A 140 7.80 -8.69 -27.97
N PRO A 141 7.81 -7.73 -28.91
CA PRO A 141 9.05 -7.27 -29.54
C PRO A 141 10.00 -6.74 -28.46
N ASP A 142 11.29 -7.09 -28.58
CA ASP A 142 12.30 -6.79 -27.55
C ASP A 142 12.48 -5.28 -27.28
N TYR A 143 12.02 -4.40 -28.18
CA TYR A 143 12.02 -2.95 -27.96
C TYR A 143 11.17 -2.51 -26.75
N ASP A 144 10.11 -3.25 -26.41
CA ASP A 144 9.27 -2.97 -25.22
C ASP A 144 10.00 -3.28 -23.89
N ARG A 145 11.14 -3.97 -23.95
CA ARG A 145 11.98 -4.26 -22.76
C ARG A 145 12.92 -3.13 -22.41
N TYR A 146 13.13 -2.16 -23.31
CA TYR A 146 14.03 -1.04 -23.06
C TYR A 146 13.26 0.17 -22.55
N THR A 147 13.85 0.90 -21.60
CA THR A 147 13.29 2.16 -21.10
C THR A 147 13.68 3.29 -22.04
N VAL A 148 12.71 4.11 -22.44
CA VAL A 148 12.97 5.32 -23.24
C VAL A 148 13.53 6.40 -22.31
N LEU A 149 14.78 6.82 -22.56
CA LEU A 149 15.38 7.95 -21.89
C LEU A 149 15.02 9.24 -22.63
N GLN A 150 14.31 10.15 -21.96
CA GLN A 150 13.98 11.47 -22.51
C GLN A 150 14.66 12.56 -21.68
N VAL A 151 15.55 13.31 -22.32
CA VAL A 151 16.17 14.51 -21.73
C VAL A 151 15.41 15.73 -22.21
N VAL A 152 14.88 16.52 -21.28
CA VAL A 152 14.08 17.72 -21.57
C VAL A 152 14.78 18.93 -20.97
N TYR A 153 14.83 20.02 -21.73
CA TYR A 153 15.43 21.29 -21.33
C TYR A 153 14.39 22.40 -21.23
N GLY A 154 14.75 23.50 -20.56
CA GLY A 154 13.91 24.70 -20.46
C GLY A 154 12.82 24.64 -19.39
N ILE A 155 12.77 23.59 -18.58
CA ILE A 155 11.86 23.47 -17.45
C ILE A 155 12.67 23.56 -16.16
N ARG A 156 12.38 24.57 -15.33
CA ARG A 156 13.00 24.73 -14.02
C ARG A 156 12.39 23.80 -12.98
N GLY A 157 11.09 23.56 -13.09
CA GLY A 157 10.37 22.70 -12.18
C GLY A 157 8.86 22.73 -12.42
N LEU A 158 8.15 22.01 -11.57
CA LEU A 158 6.70 21.93 -11.56
C LEU A 158 6.16 22.62 -10.31
N ASP A 159 5.26 23.59 -10.49
CA ASP A 159 4.54 24.19 -9.38
C ASP A 159 3.38 23.28 -8.96
N ALA A 160 3.56 22.63 -7.81
CA ALA A 160 2.56 21.73 -7.23
C ALA A 160 1.66 22.40 -6.17
N SER A 161 1.83 23.71 -5.90
CA SER A 161 1.12 24.40 -4.81
C SER A 161 -0.40 24.43 -4.97
N GLY A 162 -0.89 24.39 -6.20
CA GLY A 162 -2.33 24.36 -6.53
C GLY A 162 -2.92 22.97 -6.73
N ILE A 163 -2.16 21.89 -6.56
CA ILE A 163 -2.63 20.54 -6.87
C ILE A 163 -3.43 19.98 -5.68
N PRO A 164 -4.74 19.68 -5.85
CA PRO A 164 -5.52 19.01 -4.82
C PRO A 164 -4.94 17.62 -4.53
N THR A 165 -4.53 17.37 -3.29
CA THR A 165 -3.90 16.08 -2.89
C THR A 165 -4.83 14.87 -3.09
N TYR A 166 -6.14 15.08 -3.08
CA TYR A 166 -7.15 14.02 -3.10
C TYR A 166 -7.87 13.84 -4.43
N ASP A 167 -7.57 14.67 -5.43
CA ASP A 167 -8.17 14.57 -6.76
C ASP A 167 -7.08 14.21 -7.78
N PRO A 168 -7.02 12.95 -8.23
CA PRO A 168 -6.05 12.51 -9.22
C PRO A 168 -6.41 12.93 -10.65
N THR A 169 -7.61 13.48 -10.88
CA THR A 169 -8.10 13.89 -12.20
C THR A 169 -7.85 15.36 -12.50
N GLY A 170 -7.50 16.15 -11.48
CA GLY A 170 -7.18 17.56 -11.63
C GLY A 170 -5.87 17.82 -12.38
N ASP A 171 -5.67 19.07 -12.76
CA ASP A 171 -4.47 19.51 -13.49
C ASP A 171 -3.21 19.21 -12.67
N GLY A 172 -2.24 18.55 -13.31
CA GLY A 172 -0.98 18.08 -12.70
C GLY A 172 0.01 19.18 -12.32
N GLY A 173 -0.45 20.38 -12.03
CA GLY A 173 0.37 21.55 -11.72
C GLY A 173 0.72 22.38 -12.94
N LYS A 174 1.34 23.55 -12.69
CA LYS A 174 1.78 24.46 -13.75
C LYS A 174 3.28 24.31 -13.96
N VAL A 175 3.69 24.14 -15.22
CA VAL A 175 5.10 24.06 -15.57
C VAL A 175 5.76 25.43 -15.39
N GLN A 176 6.86 25.49 -14.65
CA GLN A 176 7.68 26.69 -14.54
C GLN A 176 8.83 26.57 -15.54
N PHE A 177 8.77 27.38 -16.59
CA PHE A 177 9.84 27.47 -17.58
C PHE A 177 11.03 28.24 -17.02
N ASP A 178 12.23 27.82 -17.43
CA ASP A 178 13.44 28.57 -17.13
C ASP A 178 13.61 29.72 -18.13
N SER A 179 13.52 30.96 -17.64
CA SER A 179 13.70 32.14 -18.47
C SER A 179 15.15 32.36 -18.92
N ALA A 180 16.12 31.71 -18.26
CA ALA A 180 17.54 31.79 -18.63
C ALA A 180 17.94 30.75 -19.68
N PHE A 181 17.04 29.83 -20.04
CA PHE A 181 17.32 28.81 -21.03
C PHE A 181 17.32 29.41 -22.44
N ASP A 182 18.49 29.39 -23.09
CA ASP A 182 18.69 29.87 -24.45
C ASP A 182 19.53 28.87 -25.26
N LEU A 183 18.92 28.29 -26.30
CA LEU A 183 19.55 27.33 -27.21
C LEU A 183 20.17 28.00 -28.45
N SER A 184 20.05 29.32 -28.59
CA SER A 184 20.54 30.05 -29.77
C SER A 184 22.06 30.23 -29.77
N THR A 185 22.71 30.10 -28.62
CA THR A 185 24.16 30.30 -28.49
C THR A 185 24.94 29.11 -29.07
N ALA A 186 26.05 29.39 -29.77
CA ALA A 186 26.90 28.35 -30.36
C ALA A 186 27.47 27.38 -29.29
N GLU A 187 27.77 27.89 -28.10
CA GLU A 187 28.25 27.07 -26.98
C GLU A 187 27.17 26.09 -26.49
N ALA A 188 25.90 26.53 -26.38
CA ALA A 188 24.79 25.67 -25.99
C ALA A 188 24.52 24.60 -27.05
N GLN A 189 24.53 24.96 -28.33
CA GLN A 189 24.36 24.00 -29.42
C GLN A 189 25.46 22.92 -29.43
N ALA A 190 26.72 23.33 -29.24
CA ALA A 190 27.85 22.40 -29.14
C ALA A 190 27.71 21.45 -27.93
N SER A 191 27.24 21.95 -26.78
CA SER A 191 27.04 21.12 -25.59
C SER A 191 25.97 20.05 -25.77
N VAL A 192 24.88 20.36 -26.49
CA VAL A 192 23.80 19.40 -26.75
C VAL A 192 24.24 18.35 -27.77
N LEU A 193 24.99 18.73 -28.79
CA LEU A 193 25.61 17.77 -29.72
C LEU A 193 26.58 16.83 -29.00
N GLN A 194 27.43 17.38 -28.13
CA GLN A 194 28.35 16.58 -27.33
C GLN A 194 27.60 15.59 -26.43
N LEU A 195 26.47 16.00 -25.86
CA LEU A 195 25.62 15.08 -25.10
C LEU A 195 25.08 13.96 -25.98
N CYS A 196 24.59 14.27 -27.18
CA CYS A 196 24.09 13.27 -28.13
C CYS A 196 25.16 12.23 -28.50
N GLU A 197 26.41 12.64 -28.70
CA GLU A 197 27.53 11.73 -28.92
C GLU A 197 27.91 10.92 -27.67
N SER A 198 27.88 11.56 -26.49
CA SER A 198 28.20 10.90 -25.23
C SER A 198 27.21 9.79 -24.89
N ILE A 199 25.91 9.99 -25.15
CA ILE A 199 24.87 8.98 -24.88
C ILE A 199 25.05 7.75 -25.77
N LYS A 200 25.48 7.93 -27.03
CA LYS A 200 25.75 6.83 -27.96
C LYS A 200 26.92 5.95 -27.51
N THR A 201 27.88 6.53 -26.78
CA THR A 201 29.12 5.85 -26.36
C THR A 201 29.14 5.45 -24.89
N LEU A 202 28.16 5.90 -24.10
CA LEU A 202 28.10 5.63 -22.67
C LEU A 202 27.86 4.14 -22.43
N ARG A 203 28.70 3.52 -21.58
CA ARG A 203 28.54 2.13 -21.15
C ARG A 203 27.66 2.08 -19.91
N CYS A 204 26.79 1.07 -19.81
CA CYS A 204 26.02 0.86 -18.61
C CYS A 204 26.56 -0.33 -17.80
N ASP A 205 27.24 -0.05 -16.69
CA ASP A 205 27.82 -1.07 -15.80
C ASP A 205 26.92 -1.43 -14.62
N LEU A 206 25.67 -0.94 -14.60
CA LEU A 206 24.73 -1.18 -13.52
C LEU A 206 24.08 -2.57 -13.63
N PRO A 207 23.72 -3.20 -12.50
CA PRO A 207 23.14 -4.56 -12.48
C PRO A 207 21.77 -4.68 -13.16
N GLY A 208 21.14 -3.56 -13.53
CA GLY A 208 19.88 -3.51 -14.30
C GLY A 208 20.06 -3.37 -15.81
N CYS A 209 21.29 -3.24 -16.30
CA CYS A 209 21.56 -3.09 -17.72
C CYS A 209 21.79 -4.44 -18.39
N ALA A 210 20.88 -4.79 -19.30
CA ALA A 210 21.03 -5.93 -20.18
C ALA A 210 22.10 -5.61 -21.24
N ASN A 211 23.36 -5.90 -20.92
CA ASN A 211 24.50 -5.71 -21.82
C ASN A 211 24.64 -6.81 -22.87
N ASP A 212 23.55 -7.53 -23.16
CA ASP A 212 23.50 -8.71 -24.02
C ASP A 212 23.76 -8.31 -25.48
N GLY A 213 25.04 -8.07 -25.82
CA GLY A 213 25.55 -7.85 -27.17
C GLY A 213 26.01 -6.44 -27.52
N TYR A 214 25.54 -5.39 -26.82
CA TYR A 214 25.76 -3.99 -27.26
C TYR A 214 26.74 -3.17 -26.41
N GLY A 215 26.95 -3.55 -25.14
CA GLY A 215 27.95 -2.93 -24.25
C GLY A 215 27.84 -1.41 -24.02
N THR A 216 26.76 -0.80 -24.51
CA THR A 216 26.42 0.63 -24.50
C THR A 216 25.00 0.79 -23.96
N LEU A 217 24.67 1.98 -23.45
CA LEU A 217 23.38 2.29 -22.83
C LEU A 217 22.22 2.27 -23.85
N MET A 218 22.54 2.49 -25.13
CA MET A 218 21.58 2.44 -26.23
C MET A 218 21.58 1.07 -26.91
N MET A 219 20.38 0.63 -27.32
CA MET A 219 20.26 -0.44 -28.30
C MET A 219 20.76 0.07 -29.65
N VAL A 220 21.76 -0.59 -30.24
CA VAL A 220 22.23 -0.25 -31.59
C VAL A 220 21.32 -0.95 -32.60
N ALA A 221 20.10 -0.41 -32.77
CA ALA A 221 19.18 -0.84 -33.82
C ALA A 221 19.17 0.20 -34.94
N ASP A 222 19.32 -0.25 -36.19
CA ASP A 222 19.38 0.60 -37.37
C ASP A 222 18.12 1.49 -37.48
N GLY A 223 18.33 2.80 -37.34
CA GLY A 223 17.43 3.84 -37.85
C GLY A 223 16.49 4.54 -36.87
N LYS A 224 16.31 4.08 -35.62
CA LYS A 224 15.38 4.74 -34.66
C LYS A 224 15.81 4.76 -33.19
N ALA A 225 17.05 4.37 -32.89
CA ALA A 225 17.48 4.20 -31.50
C ALA A 225 17.75 5.52 -30.76
N SER A 226 18.14 6.58 -31.46
CA SER A 226 18.28 7.95 -30.92
C SER A 226 17.72 8.96 -31.91
N SER A 227 17.01 9.96 -31.41
CA SER A 227 16.75 11.21 -32.13
C SER A 227 17.41 12.34 -31.36
N CYS A 228 18.27 13.09 -32.03
CA CYS A 228 18.92 14.29 -31.50
C CYS A 228 18.48 15.46 -32.37
N LEU A 229 17.70 16.38 -31.78
CA LEU A 229 17.11 17.51 -32.49
C LEU A 229 18.13 18.30 -33.32
N LEU A 230 19.33 18.53 -32.77
CA LEU A 230 20.36 19.33 -33.44
C LEU A 230 21.07 18.57 -34.57
N GLU A 231 21.26 17.26 -34.45
CA GLU A 231 21.82 16.44 -35.55
C GLU A 231 20.83 16.38 -36.72
N ASP A 232 19.55 16.18 -36.43
CA ASP A 232 18.47 16.18 -37.43
C ASP A 232 18.35 17.56 -38.09
N PHE A 233 18.49 18.64 -37.31
CA PHE A 233 18.48 20.00 -37.84
C PHE A 233 19.72 20.33 -38.69
N GLN A 234 20.91 19.85 -38.31
CA GLN A 234 22.11 19.95 -39.14
C GLN A 234 21.94 19.21 -40.47
N ALA A 235 21.42 17.99 -40.44
CA ALA A 235 21.16 17.21 -41.64
C ALA A 235 20.15 17.93 -42.57
N TRP A 236 19.15 18.60 -41.99
CA TRP A 236 18.20 19.42 -42.74
C TRP A 236 18.82 20.69 -43.33
N ASN A 237 19.69 21.38 -42.58
CA ASN A 237 20.31 22.65 -42.99
C ASN A 237 21.69 22.49 -43.67
N ASN A 238 21.86 21.42 -44.46
CA ASN A 238 23.09 21.13 -45.22
C ASN A 238 24.39 21.16 -44.38
N GLY A 239 24.32 20.73 -43.12
CA GLY A 239 25.46 20.60 -42.21
C GLY A 239 25.88 21.89 -41.49
N THR A 240 25.13 22.99 -41.63
CA THR A 240 25.42 24.24 -40.92
C THR A 240 24.42 24.50 -39.82
N LEU A 241 24.91 24.86 -38.63
CA LEU A 241 24.08 25.41 -37.56
C LEU A 241 24.07 26.95 -37.64
N PRO A 242 22.95 27.60 -37.29
CA PRO A 242 22.81 29.05 -37.28
C PRO A 242 23.63 29.73 -36.18
#